data_AF-A0A6G1CB78-F1
#
_entry.id   AF-A0A6G1CB78-F1
#
_cell.length_a   1.000
_cell.length_b   1.000
_cell.length_c   1.000
_cell.angle_alpha   90.00
_cell.angle_beta   90.00
_cell.angle_gamma   90.00
#
_symmetry.space_group_name_H-M   'P 1'
#
loop_
_entity.id
_entity.type
_entity.pdbx_description
1 polymer ?
#
loop_
_entity_poly.entity_id
_entity_poly.type
_entity_poly.pdbx_seq_one_letter_code
_entity_poly.pdbx_strand_id
1 'polypeptide(L)' 'MDGDWVWVRHPADEDEEEEWPLKVVFASPAEHFTDAAPIGNGSLGAMVWGGIALEKLQINHTFLLAA' A
#
# COMPACT_ATOMS: atom_id res chain seq x y z
N MET A 1 18.87 -9.33 22.62
CA MET A 1 19.42 -10.69 22.69
C MET A 1 18.48 -11.61 21.89
N ASP A 2 18.05 -11.17 20.71
CA ASP A 2 18.68 -11.38 19.39
C ASP A 2 18.16 -12.72 18.85
N GLY A 3 17.22 -12.79 17.90
CA GLY A 3 17.28 -12.16 16.60
C GLY A 3 18.10 -13.05 15.68
N ASP A 4 17.47 -14.03 15.02
CA ASP A 4 17.74 -14.31 13.61
C ASP A 4 16.73 -15.30 13.02
N TRP A 5 16.12 -14.96 11.88
CA TRP A 5 15.39 -15.91 11.06
C TRP A 5 16.27 -16.29 9.88
N VAL A 6 16.71 -17.55 9.81
CA VAL A 6 17.57 -18.03 8.73
C VAL A 6 16.71 -18.46 7.55
N TRP A 7 16.80 -17.71 6.45
CA TRP A 7 16.23 -18.10 5.16
C TRP A 7 17.23 -18.94 4.38
N VAL A 8 16.90 -20.21 4.13
CA VAL A 8 17.72 -21.09 3.26
C VAL A 8 17.21 -20.92 1.83
N ARG A 9 17.99 -20.25 0.97
CA ARG A 9 17.74 -20.23 -0.48
C ARG A 9 18.37 -21.45 -1.14
N HIS A 10 17.64 -22.07 -2.08
CA HIS A 10 18.10 -23.23 -2.84
C HIS A 10 19.04 -22.78 -3.98
N PRO A 11 20.11 -23.51 -4.32
CA PRO A 11 21.21 -22.99 -5.15
C PRO A 11 20.96 -23.00 -6.66
N ALA A 12 19.75 -23.30 -7.14
CA ALA A 12 19.47 -23.60 -8.54
C ALA A 12 18.26 -22.87 -9.14
N ASP A 13 17.80 -21.78 -8.52
CA ASP A 13 16.78 -20.93 -9.11
C ASP A 13 17.51 -19.83 -9.93
N GLU A 14 17.84 -20.20 -11.16
CA GLU A 14 18.50 -19.40 -12.18
C GLU A 14 17.54 -18.27 -12.67
N ASP A 15 17.98 -17.03 -12.54
CA ASP A 15 17.72 -15.86 -13.40
C ASP A 15 16.27 -15.54 -13.84
N GLU A 16 15.33 -15.48 -12.89
CA GLU A 16 14.26 -14.48 -12.93
C GLU A 16 14.33 -13.69 -11.63
N GLU A 17 15.02 -12.54 -11.65
CA GLU A 17 14.85 -11.54 -10.59
C GLU A 17 13.39 -11.08 -10.65
N GLU A 18 12.50 -11.78 -9.96
CA GLU A 18 11.22 -11.23 -9.55
C GLU A 18 11.56 -9.98 -8.73
N GLU A 19 11.62 -8.82 -9.39
CA GLU A 19 11.66 -7.51 -8.76
C GLU A 19 10.47 -7.47 -7.82
N TRP A 20 10.67 -7.81 -6.55
CA TRP A 20 9.60 -7.68 -5.57
C TRP A 20 9.35 -6.19 -5.41
N PRO A 21 8.21 -5.67 -5.91
CA PRO A 21 7.98 -4.25 -5.83
C PRO A 21 7.92 -3.87 -4.36
N LEU A 22 8.45 -2.70 -4.01
CA LEU A 22 8.37 -2.18 -2.66
C LEU A 22 6.89 -2.05 -2.28
N LYS A 23 6.47 -2.87 -1.32
CA LYS A 23 5.08 -2.95 -0.84
C LYS A 23 4.98 -2.33 0.55
N VAL A 24 3.97 -1.49 0.74
CA VAL A 24 3.53 -1.03 2.05
C VAL A 24 2.29 -1.84 2.43
N VAL A 25 2.30 -2.45 3.62
CA VAL A 25 1.22 -3.33 4.10
C VAL A 25 0.68 -2.75 5.41
N PHE A 26 -0.64 -2.70 5.52
CA PHE A 26 -1.37 -2.23 6.70
C PHE A 26 -2.00 -3.44 7.41
N ALA A 27 -1.89 -3.50 8.73
CA ALA A 27 -2.38 -4.64 9.52
C ALA A 27 -3.89 -4.58 9.83
N SER A 28 -4.51 -3.42 9.66
CA SER A 28 -5.93 -3.19 9.95
C SER A 28 -6.50 -2.05 9.07
N PRO A 29 -7.83 -1.94 8.96
CA PRO A 29 -8.48 -0.79 8.32
C PRO A 29 -8.11 0.53 9.00
N ALA A 30 -8.19 1.63 8.24
CA ALA A 30 -7.91 2.98 8.72
C ALA A 30 -9.05 3.50 9.64
N GLU A 31 -8.67 4.03 10.80
CA GLU A 31 -9.59 4.75 11.69
C GLU A 31 -9.55 6.27 11.44
N HIS A 32 -8.37 6.79 11.10
CA HIS A 32 -8.15 8.19 10.77
C HIS A 32 -7.68 8.35 9.32
N PHE A 33 -7.84 9.56 8.79
CA PHE A 33 -7.40 9.90 7.44
C PHE A 33 -5.91 9.63 7.21
N THR A 34 -5.07 9.86 8.23
CA THR A 34 -3.62 9.64 8.17
C THR A 34 -3.22 8.17 8.06
N ASP A 35 -4.13 7.26 8.35
CA ASP A 35 -3.89 5.81 8.32
C ASP A 35 -4.29 5.21 6.95
N ALA A 36 -5.01 5.96 6.13
CA ALA A 36 -5.49 5.53 4.83
C ALA A 36 -4.37 5.56 3.77
N ALA A 37 -4.40 4.61 2.83
CA ALA A 37 -3.38 4.50 1.81
C ALA A 37 -3.63 5.49 0.65
N PRO A 38 -2.68 6.39 0.32
CA PRO A 38 -2.83 7.32 -0.79
C PRO A 38 -2.52 6.62 -2.12
N ILE A 39 -3.38 6.85 -3.12
CA ILE A 39 -3.15 6.45 -4.52
C ILE A 39 -3.44 7.64 -5.44
N GLY A 40 -2.80 7.69 -6.61
CA GLY A 40 -3.10 8.73 -7.60
C GLY A 40 -2.30 8.61 -8.88
N ASN A 41 -2.77 9.31 -9.92
CA ASN A 41 -2.15 9.38 -11.24
C ASN A 41 -1.66 10.81 -11.60
N GLY A 42 -1.58 11.70 -10.62
CA GLY A 42 -1.20 13.11 -10.78
C GLY A 42 -2.39 14.08 -10.94
N SER A 43 -3.50 13.65 -11.54
CA SER A 43 -4.71 14.50 -11.70
C SER A 43 -5.85 14.08 -10.77
N LEU A 44 -5.99 12.78 -10.57
CA LEU A 44 -6.94 12.17 -9.65
C LEU A 44 -6.17 11.46 -8.54
N GLY A 45 -6.62 11.63 -7.31
CA GLY A 45 -6.12 10.91 -6.15
C GLY A 45 -7.25 10.30 -5.34
N ALA A 46 -6.92 9.29 -4.55
CA ALA A 46 -7.84 8.75 -3.56
C ALA A 46 -7.10 8.31 -2.30
N MET A 47 -7.83 8.28 -1.20
CA MET A 47 -7.41 7.63 0.05
C MET A 47 -8.25 6.38 0.25
N VAL A 48 -7.58 5.24 0.42
CA VAL A 48 -8.20 3.92 0.62
C VAL A 48 -8.22 3.57 2.11
N TRP A 49 -9.39 3.29 2.67
CA TRP A 49 -9.55 3.05 4.11
C TRP A 49 -9.49 1.56 4.48
N GLY A 50 -9.81 0.66 3.56
CA GLY A 50 -9.66 -0.79 3.77
C GLY A 50 -10.71 -1.40 4.70
N GLY A 51 -11.89 -0.81 4.80
CA GLY A 51 -12.97 -1.27 5.67
C GLY A 51 -13.60 -2.58 5.18
N ILE A 52 -13.63 -3.60 6.04
CA ILE A 52 -14.04 -4.96 5.64
C ILE A 52 -15.54 -5.04 5.30
N ALA A 53 -16.40 -4.50 6.17
CA ALA A 53 -17.85 -4.53 5.96
C ALA A 53 -18.32 -3.39 5.04
N LEU A 54 -17.63 -2.25 5.08
CA LEU A 54 -17.91 -1.08 4.26
C LEU A 54 -16.60 -0.38 3.92
N GLU A 55 -16.29 -0.32 2.64
CA GLU A 55 -15.13 0.41 2.15
C GLU A 55 -15.44 1.91 2.03
N LYS A 56 -14.44 2.75 2.29
CA LYS A 56 -14.49 4.18 2.06
C LYS A 56 -13.33 4.60 1.16
N LEU A 57 -13.67 5.02 -0.05
CA LEU A 57 -12.73 5.69 -0.95
C LEU A 57 -13.00 7.19 -0.93
N GLN A 58 -12.06 7.97 -0.43
CA GLN A 58 -12.16 9.44 -0.47
C GLN A 58 -11.41 9.96 -1.69
N ILE A 59 -12.11 10.66 -2.58
CA ILE A 59 -11.58 11.09 -3.87
C ILE A 59 -11.16 12.56 -3.84
N ASN A 60 -10.04 12.87 -4.51
CA ASN A 60 -9.53 14.22 -4.75
C ASN A 60 -9.24 14.42 -6.23
N HIS A 61 -9.42 15.63 -6.74
CA HIS A 61 -9.05 15.99 -8.11
C HIS A 61 -8.33 17.35 -8.14
N THR A 62 -7.22 17.43 -8.87
CA THR A 62 -6.33 18.60 -8.88
C THR A 62 -7.02 19.90 -9.27
N PHE A 63 -8.05 19.83 -10.12
CA PHE A 63 -8.80 21.01 -10.58
C PHE A 63 -10.07 21.30 -9.76
N LEU A 64 -10.33 20.56 -8.68
CA LEU A 64 -11.50 20.81 -7.83
C LEU A 64 -11.19 21.96 -6.87
N LEU A 65 -11.76 23.13 -7.16
CA LEU A 65 -11.71 24.34 -6.34
C LEU A 65 -13.15 24.74 -5.98
N ALA A 66 -13.34 25.32 -4.80
CA ALA A 66 -14.63 25.92 -4.44
C ALA A 66 -14.83 27.21 -5.25
N ALA A 67 -16.02 27.38 -5.81
CA ALA A 67 -16.44 28.60 -6.50
C ALA A 67 -17.02 29.63 -5.52
#